data_AF-A0A452FHD0-F1
#
_entry.id   AF-A0A452FHD0-F1
#
_cell.length_a   1.000
_cell.length_b   1.000
_cell.length_c   1.000
_cell.angle_alpha   90.00
_cell.angle_beta   90.00
_cell.angle_gamma   90.00
#
_symmetry.space_group_name_H-M   'P 1'
#
loop_
_entity.id
_entity.type
_entity.pdbx_description
1 polymer ?
#
loop_
_entity_poly.entity_id
_entity_poly.type
_entity_poly.pdbx_seq_one_letter_code
_entity_poly.pdbx_strand_id
1 'polypeptide(L)'
;MDFVAGAIGGVCGVAVGYPLDTVKVRIQTEAKYTGIWDCVRDTYHRERLRGFYRGLSLPMCTVSLVSSVSFGTYRHCLAHICRVRYGSAGAKPAKTDITLSGFASGLVRVFLTSPTEVAKVRLQTQTQVQQRRQPSASGPSVPSAVPPTCPVPPAGPLPGPRFHGPLHCLATVAREEGLRGLYKGSSALLFRDGHSFATYFLSYAILCEWLTPAGQSRPDVSGVLVAGGCAGTLAWAVATPMDVIKARLQADGQGLPARRQAQGEVRGPAWPQPG
;
A
#
# COMPACT_ATOMS: atom_id res chain seq x y z
N MET A 1 -6.24 -28.35 11.41
CA MET A 1 -5.43 -28.41 10.17
C MET A 1 -5.68 -27.20 9.27
N ASP A 2 -6.86 -26.59 9.36
CA ASP A 2 -7.32 -25.46 8.52
C ASP A 2 -6.47 -24.18 8.67
N PHE A 3 -5.84 -24.00 9.83
CA PHE A 3 -5.01 -22.83 10.13
C PHE A 3 -3.65 -22.84 9.41
N VAL A 4 -2.98 -24.00 9.39
CA VAL A 4 -1.71 -24.17 8.66
C VAL A 4 -1.96 -24.04 7.17
N ALA A 5 -3.07 -24.59 6.68
CA ALA A 5 -3.53 -24.39 5.32
C ALA A 5 -3.80 -22.90 5.01
N GLY A 6 -4.42 -22.16 5.93
CA GLY A 6 -4.62 -20.70 5.80
C GLY A 6 -3.33 -19.90 5.78
N ALA A 7 -2.35 -20.23 6.63
CA ALA A 7 -1.04 -19.57 6.65
C ALA A 7 -0.22 -19.86 5.38
N ILE A 8 -0.19 -21.12 4.93
CA ILE A 8 0.46 -21.53 3.68
C ILE A 8 -0.24 -20.86 2.49
N GLY A 9 -1.57 -20.87 2.46
CA GLY A 9 -2.36 -20.20 1.43
C GLY A 9 -2.07 -18.70 1.34
N GLY A 10 -1.91 -18.02 2.49
CA GLY A 10 -1.51 -16.61 2.54
C GLY A 10 -0.11 -16.37 1.97
N VAL A 11 0.87 -17.20 2.33
CA VAL A 11 2.24 -17.10 1.79
C VAL A 11 2.27 -17.37 0.29
N CYS A 12 1.57 -18.40 -0.18
CA CYS A 12 1.44 -18.72 -1.61
C CYS A 12 0.75 -17.60 -2.38
N GLY A 13 -0.32 -17.01 -1.84
CA GLY A 13 -1.01 -15.89 -2.47
C GLY A 13 -0.11 -14.67 -2.66
N VAL A 14 0.68 -14.32 -1.63
CA VAL A 14 1.66 -13.24 -1.72
C VAL A 14 2.76 -13.56 -2.73
N ALA A 15 3.28 -14.79 -2.74
CA ALA A 15 4.32 -15.20 -3.67
C ALA A 15 3.87 -15.13 -5.15
N VAL A 16 2.59 -15.38 -5.42
CA VAL A 16 1.97 -15.29 -6.76
C VAL A 16 1.67 -13.84 -7.16
N GLY A 17 1.23 -12.99 -6.22
CA GLY A 17 0.93 -11.58 -6.50
C GLY A 17 2.19 -10.70 -6.65
N TYR A 18 3.29 -11.08 -6.01
CA TYR A 18 4.48 -10.24 -5.92
C TYR A 18 5.13 -9.84 -7.26
N PRO A 19 5.24 -10.71 -8.28
CA PRO A 19 5.75 -10.31 -9.58
C PRO A 19 4.99 -9.12 -10.19
N LEU A 20 3.67 -9.04 -9.97
CA LEU A 20 2.85 -7.92 -10.42
C LEU A 20 3.14 -6.64 -9.62
N ASP A 21 3.36 -6.75 -8.31
CA ASP A 21 3.78 -5.62 -7.48
C ASP A 21 5.16 -5.09 -7.90
N THR A 22 6.11 -5.98 -8.19
CA THR A 22 7.44 -5.58 -8.67
C THR A 22 7.36 -4.84 -10.00
N VAL A 23 6.57 -5.34 -10.94
CA VAL A 23 6.34 -4.67 -12.24
C VAL A 23 5.66 -3.32 -12.05
N LYS A 24 4.65 -3.24 -11.17
CA LYS A 24 3.97 -1.99 -10.82
C LYS A 24 4.93 -0.96 -10.23
N VAL A 25 5.86 -1.36 -9.37
CA VAL A 25 6.85 -0.42 -8.82
C VAL A 25 7.83 0.01 -9.91
N ARG A 26 8.39 -0.92 -10.70
CA ARG A 26 9.35 -0.60 -11.77
C ARG A 26 8.76 0.36 -12.80
N ILE A 27 7.52 0.17 -13.23
CA ILE A 27 6.86 1.09 -14.16
C ILE A 27 6.57 2.46 -13.52
N GLN A 28 6.35 2.52 -12.21
CA GLN A 28 6.13 3.76 -11.46
C GLN A 28 7.43 4.52 -11.17
N THR A 29 8.57 3.82 -11.08
CA THR A 29 9.86 4.41 -10.72
C THR A 29 10.77 4.64 -11.91
N GLU A 30 10.66 3.86 -12.98
CA GLU A 30 11.54 3.94 -14.16
C GLU A 30 10.75 4.43 -15.38
N ALA A 31 11.03 5.65 -15.84
CA ALA A 31 10.40 6.24 -17.02
C ALA A 31 10.73 5.51 -18.34
N LYS A 32 11.63 4.52 -18.31
CA LYS A 32 12.01 3.70 -19.46
C LYS A 32 10.87 2.80 -19.94
N TYR A 33 9.94 2.41 -19.06
CA TYR A 33 8.90 1.44 -19.40
C TYR A 33 7.61 2.12 -19.84
N THR A 34 7.22 1.85 -21.08
CA THR A 34 5.96 2.31 -21.70
C THR A 34 4.76 1.45 -21.35
N GLY A 35 4.99 0.19 -20.94
CA GLY A 35 3.93 -0.75 -20.64
C GLY A 35 4.36 -1.88 -19.70
N ILE A 36 3.35 -2.55 -19.13
CA ILE A 36 3.50 -3.70 -18.24
C ILE A 36 4.29 -4.81 -18.95
N TRP A 37 3.93 -5.11 -20.20
CA TRP A 37 4.58 -6.15 -21.00
C TRP A 37 6.04 -5.84 -21.33
N ASP A 38 6.36 -4.58 -21.58
CA ASP A 38 7.74 -4.14 -21.85
C ASP A 38 8.61 -4.30 -20.59
N CYS A 39 8.07 -3.88 -19.44
CA CYS A 39 8.74 -4.06 -18.15
C CYS A 39 8.95 -5.55 -17.81
N VAL A 40 7.93 -6.39 -18.04
CA VAL A 40 8.02 -7.84 -17.79
C VAL A 40 9.07 -8.48 -18.71
N ARG A 41 9.04 -8.18 -20.01
CA ARG A 41 10.00 -8.73 -20.98
C ARG A 41 11.43 -8.32 -20.67
N ASP A 42 11.67 -7.03 -20.42
CA ASP A 42 13.02 -6.51 -20.11
C ASP A 42 13.55 -7.10 -18.79
N THR A 43 12.69 -7.16 -17.75
CA THR A 43 13.05 -7.75 -16.45
C THR A 43 13.36 -9.24 -16.58
N TYR A 44 12.55 -9.98 -17.34
CA TYR A 44 12.78 -11.41 -17.57
C TYR A 44 14.07 -11.67 -18.35
N HIS A 45 14.36 -10.89 -19.39
CA HIS A 45 15.59 -11.07 -20.17
C HIS A 45 16.86 -10.67 -19.41
N ARG A 46 16.82 -9.60 -18.61
CA ARG A 46 18.00 -9.07 -17.90
C ARG A 46 18.27 -9.76 -16.58
N GLU A 47 17.24 -9.98 -15.77
CA GLU A 47 17.37 -10.40 -14.38
C GLU A 47 16.73 -11.77 -14.10
N ARG A 48 16.06 -12.35 -15.11
CA ARG A 48 15.35 -13.64 -15.03
C ARG A 48 14.33 -13.62 -13.88
N LEU A 49 13.93 -14.79 -13.40
CA LEU A 49 12.96 -14.93 -12.31
C LEU A 49 13.42 -14.27 -11.00
N ARG A 50 14.73 -14.21 -10.75
CA ARG A 50 15.29 -13.63 -9.52
C ARG A 50 15.10 -12.11 -9.45
N GLY A 51 15.02 -11.42 -10.60
CA GLY A 51 14.73 -9.99 -10.67
C GLY A 51 13.35 -9.60 -10.13
N PHE A 52 12.37 -10.50 -10.25
CA PHE A 52 11.02 -10.28 -9.74
C PHE A 52 10.92 -10.42 -8.22
N TYR A 53 11.85 -11.15 -7.58
CA TYR A 53 11.88 -11.41 -6.13
C TYR A 53 13.03 -10.69 -5.40
N ARG A 54 13.82 -9.86 -6.10
CA ARG A 54 14.97 -9.17 -5.54
C ARG A 54 14.52 -8.02 -4.62
N GLY A 55 14.96 -8.04 -3.36
CA GLY A 55 14.56 -7.05 -2.33
C GLY A 55 13.33 -7.46 -1.50
N LEU A 56 12.75 -8.63 -1.76
CA LEU A 56 11.55 -9.12 -1.10
C LEU A 56 11.76 -9.67 0.32
N SER A 57 12.95 -10.16 0.63
CA SER A 57 13.20 -10.90 1.87
C SER A 57 12.94 -10.08 3.13
N LEU A 58 13.30 -8.79 3.13
CA LEU A 58 13.12 -7.91 4.27
C LEU A 58 11.63 -7.57 4.51
N PRO A 59 10.85 -7.11 3.51
CA PRO A 59 9.40 -6.96 3.65
C PRO A 59 8.67 -8.25 4.05
N MET A 60 9.06 -9.41 3.50
CA MET A 60 8.45 -10.69 3.86
C MET A 60 8.75 -11.08 5.29
N CYS A 61 10.00 -10.94 5.74
CA CYS A 61 10.36 -11.22 7.13
C CYS A 61 9.53 -10.37 8.10
N THR A 62 9.38 -9.06 7.82
CA THR A 62 8.53 -8.18 8.62
C THR A 62 7.06 -8.61 8.60
N VAL A 63 6.49 -8.94 7.44
CA VAL A 63 5.09 -9.38 7.32
C VAL A 63 4.85 -10.73 8.02
N SER A 64 5.80 -11.66 7.92
CA SER A 64 5.75 -12.95 8.61
C SER A 64 5.82 -12.78 10.12
N LEU A 65 6.71 -11.93 10.63
CA LEU A 65 6.82 -11.61 12.06
C LEU A 65 5.52 -10.97 12.59
N VAL A 66 5.02 -9.94 11.90
CA VAL A 66 3.77 -9.27 12.27
C VAL A 66 2.59 -10.24 12.26
N SER A 67 2.50 -11.09 11.24
CA SER A 67 1.42 -12.07 11.13
C SER A 67 1.54 -13.14 12.22
N SER A 68 2.75 -13.58 12.55
CA SER A 68 2.99 -14.50 13.68
C SER A 68 2.52 -13.91 15.01
N VAL A 69 2.88 -12.66 15.30
CA VAL A 69 2.45 -11.96 16.52
C VAL A 69 0.93 -11.80 16.54
N SER A 70 0.33 -11.36 15.43
CA SER A 70 -1.12 -11.23 15.28
C SER A 70 -1.85 -12.56 15.53
N PHE A 71 -1.35 -13.67 14.99
CA PHE A 71 -1.91 -15.00 15.25
C PHE A 71 -1.70 -15.45 16.70
N GLY A 72 -0.55 -15.15 17.31
CA GLY A 72 -0.30 -15.40 18.73
C GLY A 72 -1.30 -14.67 19.62
N THR A 73 -1.52 -13.38 19.37
CA THR A 73 -2.53 -12.57 20.07
C THR A 73 -3.92 -13.15 19.87
N TYR A 74 -4.30 -13.50 18.63
CA TYR A 74 -5.59 -14.12 18.34
C TYR A 74 -5.80 -15.39 19.19
N ARG A 75 -4.82 -16.30 19.22
CA ARG A 75 -4.88 -17.54 20.00
C ARG A 75 -4.96 -17.29 21.50
N HIS A 76 -4.19 -16.32 22.00
CA HIS A 76 -4.19 -15.99 23.42
C HIS A 76 -5.52 -15.38 23.86
N CYS A 77 -6.04 -14.41 23.09
CA CYS A 77 -7.35 -13.81 23.34
C CYS A 77 -8.48 -14.85 23.24
N LEU A 78 -8.48 -15.69 22.19
CA LEU A 78 -9.49 -16.72 22.01
C LEU A 78 -9.47 -17.74 23.17
N ALA A 79 -8.29 -18.23 23.56
CA ALA A 79 -8.16 -19.16 24.68
C ALA A 79 -8.59 -18.54 26.02
N HIS A 80 -8.28 -17.27 26.24
CA HIS A 80 -8.71 -16.54 27.43
C HIS A 80 -10.24 -16.38 27.48
N ILE A 81 -10.85 -15.94 26.39
CA ILE A 81 -12.31 -15.78 26.27
C ILE A 81 -13.00 -17.14 26.46
N CYS A 82 -12.51 -18.20 25.82
CA CYS A 82 -13.09 -19.54 25.96
C CYS A 82 -13.00 -20.08 27.39
N ARG A 83 -11.89 -19.84 28.10
CA ARG A 83 -11.75 -20.22 29.51
C ARG A 83 -12.72 -19.46 30.40
N VAL A 84 -12.84 -18.14 30.23
CA VAL A 84 -13.73 -17.30 31.05
C VAL A 84 -15.20 -17.63 30.79
N ARG A 85 -15.57 -17.92 29.55
CA ARG A 85 -16.97 -18.09 29.14
C ARG A 85 -17.48 -19.53 29.23
N TYR A 86 -16.63 -20.52 28.96
CA TYR A 86 -17.00 -21.94 28.87
C TYR A 86 -16.22 -22.85 29.82
N GLY A 87 -15.33 -22.30 30.66
CA GLY A 87 -14.54 -23.08 31.62
C GLY A 87 -13.46 -23.99 31.01
N SER A 88 -13.39 -24.11 29.68
CA SER A 88 -12.42 -24.96 28.97
C SER A 88 -11.86 -24.26 27.73
N ALA A 89 -10.54 -24.35 27.56
CA ALA A 89 -9.83 -23.78 26.41
C ALA A 89 -10.11 -24.51 25.08
N GLY A 90 -10.73 -25.68 25.13
CA GLY A 90 -11.09 -26.50 23.96
C GLY A 90 -12.56 -26.43 23.57
N ALA A 91 -13.37 -25.60 24.23
CA ALA A 91 -14.78 -25.44 23.90
C ALA A 91 -14.93 -24.83 22.48
N LYS A 92 -15.95 -25.27 21.75
CA LYS A 92 -16.26 -24.78 20.39
C LYS A 92 -16.57 -23.28 20.50
N PRO A 93 -15.72 -22.39 19.96
CA PRO A 93 -15.89 -20.96 20.17
C PRO A 93 -17.12 -20.45 19.43
N ALA A 94 -17.89 -19.57 20.06
CA ALA A 94 -18.99 -18.92 19.37
C ALA A 94 -18.43 -17.97 18.30
N LYS A 95 -19.24 -17.69 17.26
CA LYS A 95 -18.87 -16.72 16.20
C LYS A 95 -18.46 -15.36 16.81
N THR A 96 -19.07 -14.96 17.92
CA THR A 96 -18.75 -13.72 18.65
C THR A 96 -17.40 -13.76 19.37
N ASP A 97 -16.97 -14.91 19.87
CA ASP A 97 -15.66 -15.06 20.50
C ASP A 97 -14.55 -15.00 19.43
N ILE A 98 -14.81 -15.59 18.26
CA ILE A 98 -13.93 -15.54 17.07
C ILE A 98 -13.80 -14.10 16.56
N THR A 99 -14.90 -13.35 16.47
CA THR A 99 -14.85 -11.95 16.00
C THR A 99 -14.16 -11.04 17.01
N LEU A 100 -14.40 -11.21 18.31
CA LEU A 100 -13.76 -10.39 19.36
C LEU A 100 -12.24 -10.61 19.41
N SER A 101 -11.80 -11.87 19.37
CA SER A 101 -10.38 -12.22 19.30
C SER A 101 -9.73 -11.77 17.98
N GLY A 102 -10.47 -11.83 16.87
CA GLY A 102 -10.07 -11.27 15.58
C GLY A 102 -9.86 -9.76 15.63
N PHE A 103 -10.78 -9.02 16.25
CA PHE A 103 -10.68 -7.58 16.41
C PHE A 103 -9.48 -7.18 17.29
N ALA A 104 -9.28 -7.87 18.42
CA ALA A 104 -8.12 -7.64 19.29
C ALA A 104 -6.79 -7.89 18.55
N SER A 105 -6.70 -8.98 17.77
CA SER A 105 -5.55 -9.26 16.92
C SER A 105 -5.34 -8.21 15.82
N GLY A 106 -6.43 -7.72 15.21
CA GLY A 106 -6.42 -6.66 14.21
C GLY A 106 -5.87 -5.35 14.75
N LEU A 107 -6.27 -4.95 15.96
CA LEU A 107 -5.71 -3.78 16.63
C LEU A 107 -4.20 -3.93 16.84
N VAL A 108 -3.75 -5.06 17.40
CA VAL A 108 -2.32 -5.31 17.60
C VAL A 108 -1.56 -5.28 16.27
N ARG A 109 -2.11 -5.88 15.22
CA ARG A 109 -1.54 -5.84 13.88
C ARG A 109 -1.38 -4.39 13.40
N VAL A 110 -2.42 -3.57 13.50
CA VAL A 110 -2.37 -2.16 13.08
C VAL A 110 -1.34 -1.36 13.89
N PHE A 111 -1.23 -1.60 15.19
CA PHE A 111 -0.19 -0.98 16.01
C PHE A 111 1.22 -1.33 15.51
N LEU A 112 1.45 -2.59 15.12
CA LEU A 112 2.75 -3.03 14.60
C LEU A 112 3.03 -2.55 13.17
N THR A 113 2.01 -2.48 12.31
CA THR A 113 2.18 -2.11 10.90
C THR A 113 2.18 -0.61 10.66
N SER A 114 1.47 0.17 11.48
CA SER A 114 1.36 1.63 11.36
C SER A 114 2.70 2.34 11.14
N PRO A 115 3.74 2.15 11.99
CA PRO A 115 5.01 2.84 11.79
C PRO A 115 5.66 2.48 10.45
N THR A 116 5.56 1.22 10.05
CA THR A 116 6.10 0.73 8.77
C THR A 116 5.38 1.36 7.58
N GLU A 117 4.06 1.51 7.66
CA GLU A 117 3.27 2.17 6.63
C GLU A 117 3.57 3.66 6.53
N VAL A 118 3.72 4.36 7.67
CA VAL A 118 4.15 5.76 7.69
C VAL A 118 5.54 5.92 7.05
N ALA A 119 6.51 5.08 7.42
CA ALA A 119 7.84 5.13 6.84
C ALA A 119 7.82 4.88 5.32
N LYS A 120 7.03 3.91 4.85
CA LYS A 120 6.83 3.65 3.42
C LYS A 120 6.25 4.87 2.70
N VAL A 121 5.22 5.50 3.25
CA VAL A 121 4.60 6.69 2.63
C VAL A 121 5.61 7.83 2.54
N ARG A 122 6.35 8.12 3.62
CA ARG A 122 7.37 9.19 3.66
C ARG A 122 8.50 8.94 2.65
N LEU A 123 8.99 7.71 2.57
CA LEU A 123 9.99 7.30 1.59
C LEU A 123 9.48 7.44 0.15
N GLN A 124 8.27 6.96 -0.12
CA GLN A 124 7.64 7.07 -1.44
C GLN A 124 7.48 8.54 -1.85
N THR A 125 7.05 9.42 -0.93
CA THR A 125 6.97 10.86 -1.19
C THR A 125 8.34 11.48 -1.48
N GLN A 126 9.39 11.11 -0.74
CA GLN A 126 10.74 11.61 -1.01
C GLN A 126 11.23 11.21 -2.40
N THR A 127 11.09 9.93 -2.77
CA THR A 127 11.51 9.42 -4.08
C THR A 127 10.80 10.18 -5.21
N GLN A 128 9.49 10.42 -5.06
CA GLN A 128 8.73 11.21 -6.04
C GLN A 128 9.22 12.66 -6.15
N VAL A 129 9.47 13.34 -5.02
CA VAL A 129 9.99 14.73 -5.02
C VAL A 129 11.36 14.81 -5.70
N GLN A 130 12.22 13.82 -5.47
CA GLN A 130 13.56 13.78 -6.06
C GLN A 130 13.51 13.53 -7.57
N GLN A 131 12.64 12.62 -8.04
CA GLN A 131 12.39 12.43 -9.47
C GLN A 131 11.85 13.71 -10.14
N ARG A 132 10.95 14.45 -9.48
CA ARG A 132 10.44 15.72 -10.00
C ARG A 132 11.52 16.80 -10.12
N ARG A 133 12.53 16.77 -9.26
CA ARG A 133 13.64 17.74 -9.26
C ARG A 133 14.72 17.44 -10.30
N GLN A 134 14.68 16.28 -10.93
CA GLN A 134 15.64 15.87 -11.96
C GLN A 134 14.93 15.89 -13.32
N PRO A 135 14.63 17.06 -13.91
CA PRO A 135 14.26 17.11 -15.32
C PRO A 135 15.49 16.64 -16.10
N SER A 136 15.29 15.68 -17.01
CA SER A 136 16.32 15.10 -17.86
C SER A 136 17.36 16.14 -18.28
N ALA A 137 18.62 15.92 -17.91
CA ALA A 137 19.79 16.61 -18.47
C ALA A 137 20.03 16.24 -19.96
N SER A 138 18.97 15.85 -20.67
CA SER A 138 18.96 15.46 -22.07
C SER A 138 17.67 15.98 -22.74
N GLY A 139 17.42 17.28 -22.60
CA GLY A 139 16.60 18.00 -23.57
C GLY A 139 17.45 18.30 -24.82
N PRO A 140 16.91 18.21 -26.05
CA PRO A 140 17.65 18.59 -27.25
C PRO A 140 18.06 20.07 -27.15
N SER A 141 19.29 20.36 -27.57
CA SER A 141 19.87 21.69 -27.67
C SER A 141 18.90 22.65 -28.40
N VAL A 142 18.22 23.52 -27.65
CA VAL A 142 17.49 24.65 -28.22
C VAL A 142 18.52 25.70 -28.63
N PRO A 143 18.53 26.20 -29.89
CA PRO A 143 19.42 27.27 -30.27
C PRO A 143 19.10 28.55 -29.50
N SER A 144 20.16 29.09 -28.91
CA SER A 144 20.25 30.30 -28.11
C SER A 144 19.66 31.53 -28.81
N ALA A 145 18.60 32.10 -28.25
CA ALA A 145 18.15 33.46 -28.54
C ALA A 145 17.38 34.07 -27.36
N VAL A 146 18.04 34.24 -26.21
CA VAL A 146 17.57 35.12 -25.13
C VAL A 146 18.76 35.91 -24.55
N PRO A 147 18.68 37.26 -24.38
CA PRO A 147 19.79 38.08 -23.87
C PRO A 147 20.02 37.90 -22.35
N PRO A 148 21.16 38.38 -21.82
CA PRO A 148 21.64 37.99 -20.50
C PRO A 148 21.25 39.01 -19.42
N THR A 149 20.30 38.68 -18.53
CA THR A 149 20.24 39.31 -17.20
C THR A 149 19.33 38.53 -16.26
N CYS A 150 19.95 37.61 -15.50
CA CYS A 150 19.73 37.40 -14.07
C CYS A 150 20.82 36.42 -13.61
N PRO A 151 21.68 36.75 -12.65
CA PRO A 151 22.61 35.79 -12.09
C PRO A 151 21.79 34.67 -11.44
N VAL A 152 21.77 33.50 -12.08
CA VAL A 152 21.32 32.27 -11.41
C VAL A 152 22.29 32.08 -10.25
N PRO A 153 21.86 32.13 -8.98
CA PRO A 153 22.76 31.90 -7.86
C PRO A 153 23.40 30.52 -8.07
N PRO A 154 24.71 30.35 -7.79
CA PRO A 154 25.39 29.08 -7.99
C PRO A 154 24.60 28.02 -7.24
N ALA A 155 24.11 27.01 -7.96
CA ALA A 155 23.43 25.88 -7.38
C ALA A 155 24.41 25.23 -6.39
N GLY A 156 24.27 25.56 -5.11
CA GLY A 156 25.01 24.90 -4.04
C GLY A 156 24.75 23.39 -4.11
N PRO A 157 25.61 22.57 -3.48
CA PRO A 157 25.43 21.12 -3.47
C PRO A 157 24.00 20.79 -3.06
N LEU A 158 23.25 20.13 -3.96
CA LEU A 158 21.87 19.76 -3.69
C LEU A 158 21.84 18.91 -2.40
N PRO A 159 20.96 19.22 -1.42
CA PRO A 159 20.83 18.39 -0.24
C PRO A 159 20.49 16.96 -0.67
N GLY A 160 21.26 15.99 -0.18
CA GLY A 160 21.02 14.57 -0.46
C GLY A 160 19.65 14.10 0.01
N PRO A 161 19.26 12.85 -0.30
CA PRO A 161 18.00 12.28 0.17
C PRO A 161 17.91 12.37 1.70
N ARG A 162 16.83 12.94 2.24
CA ARG A 162 16.60 13.08 3.69
C ARG A 162 16.56 11.72 4.41
N PHE A 163 16.07 10.69 3.72
CA PHE A 163 15.94 9.34 4.22
C PHE A 163 16.74 8.38 3.33
N HIS A 164 17.70 7.67 3.93
CA HIS A 164 18.51 6.67 3.25
C HIS A 164 17.89 5.26 3.26
N GLY A 165 16.82 5.06 4.02
CA GLY A 165 16.10 3.79 4.06
C GLY A 165 14.96 3.76 5.08
N PRO A 166 14.22 2.64 5.17
CA PRO A 166 13.04 2.51 6.03
C PRO A 166 13.35 2.66 7.52
N LEU A 167 14.43 2.03 7.99
CA LEU A 167 14.85 2.10 9.40
C LEU A 167 15.38 3.49 9.75
N HIS A 168 16.12 4.12 8.85
CA HIS A 168 16.57 5.50 9.03
C HIS A 168 15.38 6.45 9.08
N CYS A 169 14.41 6.32 8.17
CA CYS A 169 13.18 7.09 8.20
C CYS A 169 12.41 6.92 9.51
N LEU A 170 12.25 5.69 10.00
CA LEU A 170 11.60 5.42 11.28
C LEU A 170 12.32 6.10 12.44
N ALA A 171 13.65 5.97 12.50
CA ALA A 171 14.47 6.58 13.56
C ALA A 171 14.42 8.11 13.51
N THR A 172 14.50 8.71 12.31
CA THR A 172 14.40 10.16 12.13
C THR A 172 13.03 10.68 12.56
N VAL A 173 11.93 10.04 12.12
CA VAL A 173 10.58 10.45 12.52
C VAL A 173 10.36 10.27 14.02
N ALA A 174 10.89 9.20 14.62
CA ALA A 174 10.80 8.99 16.06
C ALA A 174 11.54 10.07 16.85
N ARG A 175 12.68 10.54 16.36
CA ARG A 175 13.48 11.59 17.01
C ARG A 175 12.90 12.98 16.82
N GLU A 176 12.34 13.28 15.64
CA GLU A 176 11.86 14.63 15.29
C GLU A 176 10.39 14.87 15.65
N GLU A 177 9.51 13.90 15.39
CA GLU A 177 8.06 14.02 15.57
C GLU A 177 7.52 13.20 16.76
N GLY A 178 8.37 12.38 17.39
CA GLY A 178 7.99 11.49 18.48
C GLY A 178 7.01 10.39 18.07
N LEU A 179 6.40 9.73 19.06
CA LEU A 179 5.43 8.66 18.84
C LEU A 179 4.22 9.11 18.03
N ARG A 180 3.77 10.36 18.19
CA ARG A 180 2.65 10.92 17.42
C ARG A 180 2.95 10.98 15.93
N GLY A 181 4.21 11.19 15.52
CA GLY A 181 4.63 11.13 14.12
C GLY A 181 4.52 9.72 13.52
N LEU A 182 4.88 8.68 14.28
CA LEU A 182 4.82 7.28 13.82
C LEU A 182 3.39 6.73 13.66
N TYR A 183 2.43 7.30 14.38
CA TYR A 183 1.01 6.93 14.32
C TYR A 183 0.15 7.98 13.60
N LYS A 184 0.78 8.93 12.90
CA LYS A 184 0.05 9.93 12.13
C LYS A 184 -0.60 9.25 10.92
N GLY A 185 -1.94 9.18 10.93
CA GLY A 185 -2.72 8.51 9.90
C GLY A 185 -3.20 7.09 10.25
N SER A 186 -2.91 6.59 11.46
CA SER A 186 -3.39 5.26 11.90
C SER A 186 -4.92 5.15 11.94
N SER A 187 -5.65 6.24 12.17
CA SER A 187 -7.12 6.24 12.12
C SER A 187 -7.66 6.01 10.71
N ALA A 188 -7.03 6.58 9.69
CA ALA A 188 -7.38 6.34 8.30
C ALA A 188 -7.09 4.88 7.91
N LEU A 189 -5.99 4.31 8.42
CA LEU A 189 -5.65 2.89 8.26
C LEU A 189 -6.68 1.98 8.94
N LEU A 190 -7.05 2.28 10.19
CA LEU A 190 -8.10 1.55 10.91
C LEU A 190 -9.44 1.61 10.18
N PHE A 191 -9.80 2.77 9.63
CA PHE A 191 -11.04 2.92 8.89
C PHE A 191 -11.01 2.12 7.58
N ARG A 192 -9.91 2.20 6.82
CA ARG A 192 -9.73 1.42 5.58
C ARG A 192 -9.79 -0.09 5.85
N ASP A 193 -9.03 -0.55 6.84
CA ASP A 193 -8.91 -1.97 7.16
C ASP A 193 -10.20 -2.49 7.79
N GLY A 194 -10.77 -1.73 8.74
CA GLY A 194 -12.04 -2.04 9.39
C GLY A 194 -13.20 -2.10 8.38
N HIS A 195 -13.27 -1.16 7.44
CA HIS A 195 -14.27 -1.18 6.38
C HIS A 195 -14.09 -2.41 5.47
N SER A 196 -12.85 -2.71 5.05
CA SER A 196 -12.57 -3.87 4.19
C SER A 196 -12.94 -5.19 4.87
N PHE A 197 -12.62 -5.34 6.16
CA PHE A 197 -13.03 -6.51 6.93
C PHE A 197 -14.54 -6.59 7.10
N ALA A 198 -15.22 -5.48 7.40
CA ALA A 198 -16.68 -5.45 7.54
C ALA A 198 -17.38 -5.90 6.24
N THR A 199 -16.96 -5.35 5.11
CA THR A 199 -17.51 -5.71 3.79
C THR A 199 -17.23 -7.17 3.46
N TYR A 200 -16.02 -7.68 3.73
CA TYR A 200 -15.68 -9.09 3.54
C TYR A 200 -16.56 -10.01 4.40
N PHE A 201 -16.67 -9.76 5.71
CA PHE A 201 -17.45 -10.62 6.61
C PHE A 201 -18.95 -10.57 6.30
N LEU A 202 -19.50 -9.40 5.98
CA LEU A 202 -20.91 -9.24 5.64
C LEU A 202 -21.25 -9.97 4.33
N SER A 203 -20.47 -9.74 3.28
CA SER A 203 -20.68 -10.41 1.99
C SER A 203 -20.44 -11.93 2.10
N TYR A 204 -19.42 -12.36 2.83
CA TYR A 204 -19.16 -13.78 3.09
C TYR A 204 -20.33 -14.44 3.84
N ALA A 205 -20.89 -13.78 4.87
CA ALA A 205 -22.02 -14.32 5.62
C ALA A 205 -23.27 -14.50 4.75
N ILE A 206 -23.64 -13.47 3.98
CA ILE A 206 -24.81 -13.50 3.09
C ILE A 206 -24.63 -14.58 2.02
N LEU A 207 -23.45 -14.64 1.38
CA LEU A 207 -23.17 -15.63 0.35
C LEU A 207 -23.14 -17.05 0.92
N CYS A 208 -22.57 -17.26 2.10
CA CYS A 208 -22.61 -18.58 2.73
C CYS A 208 -24.04 -19.02 3.04
N GLU A 209 -24.91 -18.12 3.50
CA GLU A 209 -26.31 -18.42 3.76
C GLU A 209 -27.05 -18.79 2.47
N TRP A 210 -26.83 -18.04 1.38
CA TRP A 210 -27.41 -18.32 0.07
C TRP A 210 -26.91 -19.63 -0.57
N LEU A 211 -25.62 -19.96 -0.40
CA LEU A 211 -25.03 -21.18 -0.94
C LEU A 211 -25.21 -22.41 -0.03
N THR A 212 -25.85 -22.26 1.14
CA THR A 212 -26.11 -23.40 2.02
C THR A 212 -27.36 -24.16 1.56
N PRO A 213 -27.26 -25.45 1.20
CA PRO A 213 -28.42 -26.24 0.81
C PRO A 213 -29.44 -26.41 1.95
N ALA A 214 -30.73 -26.47 1.60
CA ALA A 214 -31.80 -26.70 2.56
C ALA A 214 -31.59 -28.00 3.35
N GLY A 215 -31.51 -27.89 4.68
CA GLY A 215 -31.24 -29.01 5.60
C GLY A 215 -29.80 -29.16 6.07
N GLN A 216 -28.85 -28.35 5.56
CA GLN A 216 -27.48 -28.29 6.08
C GLN A 216 -27.21 -26.99 6.84
N SER A 217 -26.31 -27.06 7.82
CA SER A 217 -25.92 -25.90 8.65
C SER A 217 -24.70 -25.13 8.12
N ARG A 218 -24.07 -25.59 7.03
CA ARG A 218 -22.90 -24.97 6.42
C ARG A 218 -22.85 -25.25 4.90
N PRO A 219 -22.30 -24.33 4.10
CA PRO A 219 -22.08 -24.56 2.69
C PRO A 219 -20.96 -25.58 2.48
N ASP A 220 -20.98 -26.26 1.33
CA ASP A 220 -19.92 -27.18 0.92
C ASP A 220 -18.60 -26.44 0.64
N VAL A 221 -17.47 -27.15 0.58
CA VAL A 221 -16.14 -26.55 0.35
C VAL A 221 -16.10 -25.69 -0.90
N SER A 222 -16.76 -26.13 -1.97
CA SER A 222 -16.95 -25.37 -3.21
C SER A 222 -17.74 -24.07 -2.98
N GLY A 223 -18.82 -24.15 -2.20
CA GLY A 223 -19.64 -23.00 -1.81
C GLY A 223 -18.89 -21.99 -0.93
N VAL A 224 -18.07 -22.47 0.01
CA VAL A 224 -17.17 -21.63 0.83
C VAL A 224 -16.15 -20.91 -0.06
N LEU A 225 -15.61 -21.60 -1.07
CA LEU A 225 -14.62 -21.03 -1.98
C LEU A 225 -15.23 -19.95 -2.89
N VAL A 226 -16.42 -20.20 -3.44
CA VAL A 226 -17.15 -19.21 -4.24
C VAL A 226 -17.56 -18.01 -3.38
N ALA A 227 -18.12 -18.26 -2.19
CA ALA A 227 -18.50 -17.20 -1.26
C ALA A 227 -17.29 -16.35 -0.85
N GLY A 228 -16.15 -16.97 -0.54
CA GLY A 228 -14.90 -16.28 -0.22
C GLY A 228 -14.35 -15.46 -1.39
N GLY A 229 -14.37 -16.02 -2.61
CA GLY A 229 -13.94 -15.31 -3.83
C GLY A 229 -14.79 -14.08 -4.12
N CYS A 230 -16.12 -14.25 -4.15
CA CYS A 230 -17.05 -13.14 -4.39
C CYS A 230 -17.00 -12.08 -3.28
N ALA A 231 -16.92 -12.50 -2.01
CA ALA A 231 -16.74 -11.58 -0.88
C ALA A 231 -15.43 -10.77 -1.00
N GLY A 232 -14.35 -11.42 -1.42
CA GLY A 232 -13.06 -10.77 -1.69
C GLY A 232 -13.16 -9.74 -2.81
N THR A 233 -13.81 -10.07 -3.92
CA THR A 233 -14.05 -9.14 -5.04
C THR A 233 -14.89 -7.93 -4.62
N LEU A 234 -15.95 -8.15 -3.83
CA LEU A 234 -16.79 -7.08 -3.31
C LEU A 234 -16.03 -6.17 -2.35
N ALA A 235 -15.25 -6.74 -1.43
CA ALA A 235 -14.40 -5.97 -0.52
C ALA A 235 -13.40 -5.11 -1.30
N TRP A 236 -12.78 -5.66 -2.35
CA TRP A 236 -11.89 -4.90 -3.23
C TRP A 236 -12.62 -3.83 -4.05
N ALA A 237 -13.81 -4.11 -4.57
CA ALA A 237 -14.59 -3.12 -5.30
C ALA A 237 -14.84 -1.85 -4.45
N VAL A 238 -15.13 -2.03 -3.15
CA VAL A 238 -15.33 -0.89 -2.24
C VAL A 238 -14.02 -0.22 -1.83
N ALA A 239 -12.91 -0.94 -1.77
CA ALA A 239 -11.60 -0.38 -1.45
C ALA A 239 -10.94 0.36 -2.63
N THR A 240 -11.16 -0.10 -3.86
CA THR A 240 -10.54 0.44 -5.09
C THR A 240 -10.71 1.95 -5.30
N PRO A 241 -11.83 2.62 -5.00
CA PRO A 241 -11.93 4.08 -5.17
C PRO A 241 -10.90 4.83 -4.31
N MET A 242 -10.64 4.38 -3.07
CA MET A 242 -9.58 4.97 -2.23
C MET A 242 -8.19 4.76 -2.84
N ASP A 243 -7.94 3.58 -3.40
CA ASP A 243 -6.66 3.28 -4.06
C ASP A 243 -6.47 4.09 -5.34
N VAL A 244 -7.54 4.34 -6.11
CA VAL A 244 -7.50 5.21 -7.29
C VAL A 244 -7.25 6.66 -6.89
N ILE A 245 -7.94 7.18 -5.87
CA ILE A 245 -7.70 8.55 -5.37
C ILE A 245 -6.24 8.71 -4.95
N LYS A 246 -5.72 7.75 -4.18
CA LYS A 246 -4.31 7.73 -3.78
C LYS A 246 -3.37 7.66 -4.98
N ALA A 247 -3.66 6.81 -5.95
CA ALA A 247 -2.85 6.68 -7.16
C ALA A 247 -2.87 7.95 -8.02
N ARG A 248 -4.02 8.65 -8.13
CA ARG A 248 -4.13 9.93 -8.84
C ARG A 248 -3.37 11.03 -8.12
N LEU A 249 -3.52 11.16 -6.80
CA LEU A 249 -2.72 12.11 -6.03
C LEU A 249 -1.21 11.85 -6.17
N GLN A 250 -0.81 10.58 -6.23
CA GLN A 250 0.58 10.18 -6.45
C GLN A 250 1.05 10.41 -7.90
N ALA A 251 0.17 10.27 -8.90
CA ALA A 251 0.47 10.48 -10.32
C ALA A 251 0.45 11.97 -10.72
N ASP A 252 -0.45 12.78 -10.14
CA ASP A 252 -0.50 14.23 -10.36
C ASP A 252 0.76 14.92 -9.82
N GLY A 253 1.39 14.33 -8.80
CA GLY A 253 2.74 14.70 -8.35
C GLY A 253 3.83 14.46 -9.40
N GLN A 254 3.62 13.49 -10.32
CA GLN A 254 4.53 13.14 -11.42
C GLN A 254 4.25 13.95 -12.71
N GLY A 255 3.03 14.51 -12.87
CA GLY A 255 2.53 15.03 -14.16
C GLY A 255 2.63 16.54 -14.43
N LEU A 256 3.29 17.33 -13.57
CA LEU A 256 3.41 18.78 -13.81
C LEU A 256 4.86 19.26 -13.91
N PRO A 257 5.46 19.11 -15.09
CA PRO A 257 6.35 20.10 -15.67
C PRO A 257 5.89 20.42 -17.10
N ALA A 258 5.13 21.50 -17.31
CA ALA A 258 5.09 22.30 -18.56
C ALA A 258 3.80 23.12 -18.72
N ARG A 259 2.62 22.60 -18.38
CA ARG A 259 1.37 23.21 -18.87
C ARG A 259 0.84 24.42 -18.10
N ARG A 260 1.24 24.63 -16.84
CA ARG A 260 0.79 25.80 -16.05
C ARG A 260 1.69 27.04 -16.16
N GLN A 261 2.93 26.91 -16.61
CA GLN A 261 3.77 28.09 -16.89
C GLN A 261 3.47 28.72 -18.26
N ALA A 262 2.97 27.94 -19.23
CA ALA A 262 2.60 28.48 -20.55
C ALA A 262 1.21 29.16 -20.58
N GLN A 263 0.36 28.94 -19.58
CA GLN A 263 -1.03 29.41 -19.60
C GLN A 263 -1.36 30.50 -18.57
N GLY A 264 -0.39 30.87 -17.72
CA GLY A 264 -0.50 32.01 -16.79
C GLY A 264 0.01 33.34 -17.34
N GLU A 265 0.80 33.32 -18.42
CA GLU A 265 1.48 34.52 -18.96
C GLU A 265 0.89 34.98 -20.31
N VAL A 266 -0.38 34.71 -20.60
CA VAL A 266 -1.06 35.26 -21.78
C VAL A 266 -2.51 35.59 -21.44
N ARG A 267 -2.74 36.64 -20.64
CA ARG A 267 -3.97 37.45 -20.72
C ARG A 267 -3.87 38.72 -19.88
N GLY A 268 -3.57 39.81 -20.56
CA GLY A 268 -3.88 41.17 -20.14
C GLY A 268 -3.58 42.14 -21.29
N PRO A 269 -4.57 42.57 -22.10
CA PRO A 269 -4.33 43.58 -23.13
C PRO A 269 -4.07 44.93 -22.47
N ALA A 270 -2.96 45.56 -22.85
CA ALA A 270 -2.65 46.95 -22.51
C ALA A 270 -3.64 47.88 -23.24
N TRP A 271 -4.39 48.67 -22.47
CA TRP A 271 -5.14 49.80 -23.01
C TRP A 271 -4.17 50.96 -23.30
N PRO A 272 -4.22 51.61 -24.47
CA PRO A 272 -3.45 52.82 -24.74
C PRO A 272 -4.06 54.02 -24.02
N GLN A 273 -3.23 54.80 -23.32
CA GLN A 273 -3.58 56.11 -22.76
C GLN A 273 -3.53 57.17 -23.87
N PRO A 274 -4.55 58.01 -24.06
CA PRO A 274 -4.44 59.23 -24.87
C PRO A 274 -3.73 60.33 -24.07
N GLY A 275 -2.95 61.16 -24.78
CA GLY A 275 -2.03 62.16 -24.23
C GLY A 275 -2.66 63.48 -23.78
#